data_AF-A0A382EGD7-F1
#
_entry.id   AF-A0A382EGD7-F1
#
_cell.length_a   1.000
_cell.length_b   1.000
_cell.length_c   1.000
_cell.angle_alpha   90.00
_cell.angle_beta   90.00
_cell.angle_gamma   90.00
#
_symmetry.space_group_name_H-M   'P 1'
#
loop_
_entity.id
_entity.type
_entity.pdbx_description
1 polymer ?
#
loop_
_entity_poly.entity_id
_entity_poly.type
_entity_poly.pdbx_seq_one_letter_code
_entity_poly.pdbx_strand_id
1 'polypeptide(L)'
;MDRSSQMDWTPVRESIAQHGVRNSNTMAIAPTATIANIIGVSQSIEPTYKNLYAKANLSGNFIVLNDYLVEQLKERGLWDAKMVEDLKYYDGSVMEIDRVPADMKEIFRTSFEVDSKWLIACAARRQKWIDMGQSLNLYFDLNQVPEGQKNGPALSDMYFFAWEAGLKTTYYLRSLAATQIEKSTVNINNYGGRAKWMKSESASANIEGQPNGNDHDQKSAVPTCSILDPECEACQ
;
A
#
# COMPACT_ATOMS: atom_id res chain seq x y z
N MET A 1 -0.93 25.98 11.71
CA MET A 1 -1.10 24.80 12.58
C MET A 1 -2.49 24.82 13.20
N ASP A 2 -3.27 23.76 13.01
CA ASP A 2 -4.61 23.60 13.60
C ASP A 2 -4.53 23.37 15.11
N ARG A 3 -5.33 24.13 15.89
CA ARG A 3 -5.40 24.07 17.36
C ARG A 3 -6.73 23.56 17.90
N SER A 4 -7.63 23.09 17.03
CA SER A 4 -8.91 22.51 17.45
C SER A 4 -8.71 21.31 18.38
N SER A 5 -9.60 21.15 19.36
CA SER A 5 -9.66 20.01 20.27
C SER A 5 -11.10 19.61 20.54
N GLN A 6 -11.35 18.34 20.84
CA GLN A 6 -12.69 17.83 21.20
C GLN A 6 -12.82 17.50 22.68
N MET A 7 -11.71 17.43 23.42
CA MET A 7 -11.69 17.12 24.85
C MET A 7 -11.37 18.36 25.67
N ASP A 8 -11.91 18.42 26.89
CA ASP A 8 -11.47 19.37 27.90
C ASP A 8 -10.14 18.92 28.51
N TRP A 9 -9.08 19.67 28.21
CA TRP A 9 -7.73 19.41 28.70
C TRP A 9 -7.42 20.10 30.03
N THR A 10 -8.37 20.84 30.60
CA THR A 10 -8.18 21.59 31.85
C THR A 10 -7.79 20.69 33.02
N PRO A 11 -8.48 19.55 33.28
CA PRO A 11 -8.13 18.68 34.41
C PRO A 11 -6.70 18.10 34.29
N VAL A 12 -6.28 17.77 33.07
CA VAL A 12 -4.93 17.24 32.81
C VAL A 12 -3.87 18.31 33.07
N ARG A 13 -4.10 19.56 32.62
CA ARG A 13 -3.16 20.67 32.84
C ARG A 13 -3.03 21.02 34.33
N GLU A 14 -4.14 21.03 35.06
CA GLU A 14 -4.15 21.28 36.51
C GLU A 14 -3.40 20.19 37.27
N SER A 15 -3.64 18.91 36.93
CA SER A 15 -2.90 17.79 37.53
C SER A 15 -1.39 17.89 37.28
N ILE A 16 -0.97 18.22 36.04
CA ILE A 16 0.45 18.39 35.70
C ILE A 16 1.06 19.56 36.48
N ALA A 17 0.35 20.67 36.64
CA ALA A 17 0.85 21.82 37.38
C ALA A 17 1.08 21.51 38.87
N GLN A 18 0.21 20.70 39.48
CA GLN A 18 0.33 20.36 40.90
C GLN A 18 1.30 19.19 41.18
N HIS A 19 1.40 18.19 40.28
CA HIS A 19 2.14 16.94 40.55
C HIS A 19 3.38 16.76 39.68
N GLY A 20 3.51 17.55 38.60
CA GLY A 20 4.52 17.35 37.57
C GLY A 20 4.26 16.14 36.68
N VAL A 21 5.26 15.79 35.86
CA VAL A 21 5.27 14.59 35.01
C VAL A 21 6.55 13.79 35.25
N ARG A 22 6.47 12.46 35.16
CA ARG A 22 7.64 11.59 35.33
C ARG A 22 8.55 11.58 34.10
N ASN A 23 7.96 11.63 32.91
CA ASN A 23 8.65 11.50 31.63
C ASN A 23 8.64 12.85 30.90
N SER A 24 9.79 13.27 30.36
CA SER A 24 9.88 14.52 29.58
C SER A 24 9.17 14.43 28.23
N ASN A 25 9.11 13.22 27.65
CA ASN A 25 8.46 12.89 26.39
C ASN A 25 7.78 11.54 26.52
N THR A 26 6.67 11.36 25.82
CA THR A 26 5.77 10.22 25.97
C THR A 26 5.29 9.63 24.65
N MET A 27 5.35 10.39 23.54
CA MET A 27 4.75 9.98 22.28
C MET A 27 5.70 10.14 21.10
N ALA A 28 5.97 9.03 20.44
CA ALA A 28 6.62 8.96 19.14
C ALA A 28 5.97 7.85 18.31
N ILE A 29 5.81 8.07 17.00
CA ILE A 29 5.32 7.04 16.10
C ILE A 29 6.50 6.49 15.30
N ALA A 30 6.96 5.31 15.70
CA ALA A 30 8.07 4.61 15.07
C ALA A 30 7.57 3.65 13.96
N PRO A 31 8.47 3.16 13.08
CA PRO A 31 8.15 2.06 12.18
C PRO A 31 7.85 0.79 12.99
N THR A 32 6.84 0.05 12.58
CA THR A 32 6.39 -1.16 13.29
C THR A 32 6.49 -2.43 12.45
N ALA A 33 7.32 -2.43 11.40
CA ALA A 33 7.35 -3.49 10.38
C ALA A 33 7.34 -4.92 10.96
N THR A 34 8.24 -5.24 11.89
CA THR A 34 8.31 -6.59 12.49
C THR A 34 7.10 -6.89 13.37
N ILE A 35 6.76 -6.01 14.32
CA ILE A 35 5.68 -6.26 15.28
C ILE A 35 4.29 -6.25 14.62
N ALA A 36 4.10 -5.45 13.57
CA ALA A 36 2.87 -5.41 12.78
C ALA A 36 2.70 -6.69 11.97
N ASN A 37 3.79 -7.23 11.39
CA ASN A 37 3.76 -8.53 10.74
C ASN A 37 3.43 -9.67 11.72
N ILE A 38 3.96 -9.62 12.95
CA ILE A 38 3.68 -10.64 13.98
C ILE A 38 2.20 -10.72 14.33
N ILE A 39 1.51 -9.57 14.43
CA ILE A 39 0.10 -9.51 14.83
C ILE A 39 -0.87 -9.36 13.65
N GLY A 40 -0.37 -9.36 12.41
CA GLY A 40 -1.18 -9.29 11.20
C GLY A 40 -1.89 -7.95 10.96
N VAL A 41 -1.29 -6.82 11.33
CA VAL A 41 -1.87 -5.47 11.11
C VAL A 41 -1.03 -4.61 10.16
N SER A 42 -1.61 -3.51 9.70
CA SER A 42 -0.89 -2.52 8.89
C SER A 42 0.27 -1.88 9.66
N GLN A 43 1.30 -1.46 8.93
CA GLN A 43 2.50 -0.90 9.54
C GLN A 43 2.26 0.56 9.96
N SER A 44 2.36 0.84 11.26
CA SER A 44 2.35 2.17 11.84
C SER A 44 1.17 3.03 11.33
N ILE A 45 1.45 4.18 10.72
CA ILE A 45 0.48 5.11 10.14
C ILE A 45 0.47 5.08 8.61
N GLU A 46 1.01 4.03 8.01
CA GLU A 46 1.18 3.92 6.57
C GLU A 46 -0.09 3.39 5.89
N PRO A 47 -0.44 3.90 4.69
CA PRO A 47 -1.43 3.25 3.84
C PRO A 47 -0.90 1.88 3.37
N THR A 48 -1.82 0.98 3.00
CA THR A 48 -1.46 -0.34 2.46
C THR A 48 -0.56 -0.20 1.23
N TYR A 49 0.65 -0.78 1.30
CA TYR A 49 1.63 -0.65 0.22
C TYR A 49 1.18 -1.27 -1.09
N LYS A 50 0.67 -2.50 -1.03
CA LYS A 50 0.01 -3.23 -2.13
C LYS A 50 -1.06 -4.14 -1.53
N ASN A 51 -2.19 -4.30 -2.22
CA ASN A 51 -3.18 -5.30 -1.79
C ASN A 51 -2.79 -6.74 -2.18
N LEU A 52 -1.70 -6.91 -2.93
CA LEU A 52 -1.12 -8.18 -3.31
C LEU A 52 0.40 -8.06 -3.30
N TYR A 53 1.09 -8.92 -2.56
CA TYR A 53 2.55 -9.00 -2.60
C TYR A 53 3.05 -10.45 -2.52
N ALA A 54 4.21 -10.70 -3.11
CA ALA A 54 4.86 -12.00 -3.03
C ALA A 54 5.81 -12.04 -1.82
N LYS A 55 5.69 -13.07 -1.00
CA LYS A 55 6.62 -13.39 0.09
C LYS A 55 7.37 -14.67 -0.28
N ALA A 56 8.68 -14.59 -0.38
CA ALA A 56 9.55 -15.76 -0.54
C ALA A 56 9.95 -16.29 0.84
N ASN A 57 9.79 -17.59 1.09
CA ASN A 57 10.41 -18.28 2.21
C ASN A 57 11.24 -19.48 1.69
N LEU A 58 11.78 -20.29 2.60
CA LEU A 58 12.58 -21.48 2.26
C LEU A 58 11.80 -22.51 1.43
N SER A 59 10.46 -22.51 1.51
CA SER A 59 9.56 -23.49 0.88
C SER A 59 8.97 -23.01 -0.45
N GLY A 60 9.15 -21.75 -0.82
CA GLY A 60 8.68 -21.21 -2.11
C GLY A 60 8.24 -19.76 -2.08
N ASN A 61 7.61 -19.32 -3.17
CA ASN A 61 7.02 -17.98 -3.32
C ASN A 61 5.51 -18.06 -3.08
N PHE A 62 5.05 -17.37 -2.03
CA PHE A 62 3.65 -17.29 -1.65
C PHE A 62 3.09 -15.92 -2.00
N ILE A 63 1.88 -15.89 -2.56
CA ILE A 63 1.16 -14.64 -2.80
C ILE A 63 0.32 -14.35 -1.57
N VAL A 64 0.58 -13.23 -0.94
CA VAL A 64 -0.19 -12.71 0.18
C VAL A 64 -1.12 -11.61 -0.33
N LEU A 65 -2.39 -11.72 0.03
CA LEU A 65 -3.44 -10.78 -0.34
C LEU A 65 -3.87 -9.97 0.88
N ASN A 66 -4.45 -8.80 0.64
CA ASN A 66 -5.12 -8.03 1.66
C ASN A 66 -6.45 -8.72 2.04
N ASP A 67 -6.48 -9.34 3.22
CA ASP A 67 -7.64 -10.10 3.71
C ASP A 67 -8.92 -9.26 3.74
N TYR A 68 -8.83 -7.98 4.09
CA TYR A 68 -9.97 -7.05 4.09
C TYR A 68 -10.55 -6.84 2.68
N LEU A 69 -9.69 -6.79 1.65
CA LEU A 69 -10.13 -6.68 0.26
C LEU A 69 -10.84 -7.97 -0.17
N VAL A 70 -10.25 -9.12 0.16
CA VAL A 70 -10.82 -10.43 -0.19
C VAL A 70 -12.19 -10.62 0.45
N GLU A 71 -12.35 -10.26 1.72
CA GLU A 71 -13.62 -10.32 2.43
C GLU A 71 -14.69 -9.45 1.75
N GLN A 72 -14.38 -8.17 1.49
CA GLN A 72 -15.31 -7.24 0.84
C GLN A 72 -15.67 -7.65 -0.60
N LEU A 73 -14.76 -8.32 -1.31
CA LEU A 73 -15.02 -8.89 -2.63
C LEU A 73 -15.93 -10.12 -2.54
N LYS A 74 -15.73 -10.99 -1.54
CA LYS A 74 -16.59 -12.17 -1.30
C LYS A 74 -18.01 -11.75 -0.95
N GLU A 75 -18.18 -10.77 -0.05
CA GLU A 75 -19.48 -10.24 0.34
C GLU A 75 -20.30 -9.72 -0.85
N ARG A 76 -19.61 -9.16 -1.86
CA ARG A 76 -20.24 -8.64 -3.09
C ARG A 76 -20.33 -9.67 -4.23
N GLY A 77 -19.91 -10.91 -3.99
CA GLY A 77 -19.91 -11.96 -5.02
C GLY A 77 -18.93 -11.71 -6.17
N LEU A 78 -17.89 -10.90 -5.95
CA LEU A 78 -16.87 -10.53 -6.93
C LEU A 78 -15.58 -11.35 -6.82
N TRP A 79 -15.50 -12.25 -5.83
CA TRP A 79 -14.33 -13.08 -5.59
C TRP A 79 -14.37 -14.37 -6.42
N ASP A 80 -13.66 -14.36 -7.55
CA ASP A 80 -13.50 -15.51 -8.45
C ASP A 80 -12.05 -15.65 -8.93
N ALA A 81 -11.75 -16.71 -9.68
CA ALA A 81 -10.41 -16.96 -10.23
C ALA A 81 -9.93 -15.82 -11.13
N LYS A 82 -10.85 -15.16 -11.86
CA LYS A 82 -10.53 -14.05 -12.74
C LYS A 82 -10.12 -12.80 -11.96
N MET A 83 -10.79 -12.52 -10.84
CA MET A 83 -10.41 -11.45 -9.93
C MET A 83 -9.01 -11.65 -9.36
N VAL A 84 -8.64 -12.89 -9.01
CA VAL A 84 -7.28 -13.21 -8.55
C VAL A 84 -6.25 -12.95 -9.65
N GLU A 85 -6.55 -13.30 -10.90
CA GLU A 85 -5.69 -12.99 -12.05
C GLU A 85 -5.59 -11.49 -12.32
N ASP A 86 -6.71 -10.77 -12.25
CA ASP A 86 -6.75 -9.31 -12.46
C ASP A 86 -5.91 -8.61 -11.38
N LEU A 87 -6.05 -9.00 -10.12
CA LEU A 87 -5.22 -8.47 -9.03
C LEU A 87 -3.73 -8.75 -9.25
N LYS A 88 -3.35 -9.92 -9.77
CA LYS A 88 -1.95 -10.20 -10.14
C LYS A 88 -1.49 -9.31 -11.30
N TYR A 89 -2.34 -9.17 -12.32
CA TYR A 89 -2.07 -8.36 -13.50
C TYR A 89 -1.83 -6.88 -13.14
N TYR A 90 -2.62 -6.33 -12.22
CA TYR A 90 -2.52 -4.94 -11.75
C TYR A 90 -1.70 -4.73 -10.47
N ASP A 91 -0.85 -5.69 -10.06
CA ASP A 91 0.01 -5.57 -8.86
C ASP A 91 -0.75 -5.28 -7.55
N GLY A 92 -1.98 -5.76 -7.45
CA GLY A 92 -2.86 -5.52 -6.31
C GLY A 92 -3.56 -4.16 -6.34
N SER A 93 -3.39 -3.36 -7.40
CA SER A 93 -4.28 -2.22 -7.63
C SER A 93 -5.66 -2.71 -8.05
N VAL A 94 -6.70 -2.10 -7.48
CA VAL A 94 -8.09 -2.31 -7.89
C VAL A 94 -8.60 -1.23 -8.84
N MET A 95 -7.80 -0.19 -9.10
CA MET A 95 -8.25 1.02 -9.81
C MET A 95 -8.68 0.73 -11.25
N GLU A 96 -7.94 -0.13 -11.93
CA GLU A 96 -8.13 -0.48 -13.35
C GLU A 96 -9.06 -1.70 -13.55
N ILE A 97 -9.60 -2.27 -12.47
CA ILE A 97 -10.50 -3.43 -12.56
C ILE A 97 -11.95 -2.93 -12.67
N ASP A 98 -12.57 -3.04 -13.85
CA ASP A 98 -13.90 -2.48 -14.14
C ASP A 98 -15.02 -3.03 -13.26
N ARG A 99 -14.96 -4.32 -12.92
CA ARG A 99 -15.97 -4.98 -12.08
C ARG A 99 -15.92 -4.55 -10.61
N VAL A 100 -14.88 -3.84 -10.17
CA VAL A 100 -14.77 -3.36 -8.78
C VAL A 100 -15.56 -2.06 -8.63
N PRO A 101 -16.54 -1.98 -7.71
CA PRO A 101 -17.29 -0.77 -7.43
C PRO A 101 -16.44 0.42 -7.01
N ALA A 102 -16.91 1.64 -7.29
CA ALA A 102 -16.17 2.87 -7.00
C ALA A 102 -15.88 3.05 -5.50
N ASP A 103 -16.81 2.73 -4.61
CA ASP A 103 -16.62 2.77 -3.15
C ASP A 103 -15.44 1.89 -2.71
N MET A 104 -15.30 0.71 -3.29
CA MET A 104 -14.18 -0.17 -3.00
C MET A 104 -12.86 0.38 -3.55
N LYS A 105 -12.87 0.94 -4.76
CA LYS A 105 -11.68 1.60 -5.33
C LYS A 105 -11.17 2.73 -4.44
N GLU A 106 -12.09 3.51 -3.84
CA GLU A 106 -11.74 4.57 -2.90
C GLU A 106 -11.09 4.04 -1.61
N ILE A 107 -11.63 2.94 -1.04
CA ILE A 107 -11.18 2.35 0.22
C ILE A 107 -9.84 1.61 0.06
N PHE A 108 -9.66 0.87 -1.03
CA PHE A 108 -8.53 -0.03 -1.24
C PHE A 108 -7.40 0.57 -2.09
N ARG A 109 -7.31 1.91 -2.13
CA ARG A 109 -6.14 2.59 -2.70
C ARG A 109 -4.87 2.16 -1.99
N THR A 110 -3.85 1.88 -2.79
CA THR A 110 -2.49 1.60 -2.35
C THR A 110 -1.70 2.88 -2.08
N SER A 111 -0.53 2.78 -1.46
CA SER A 111 0.26 3.95 -1.06
C SER A 111 0.62 4.91 -2.22
N PHE A 112 0.75 4.41 -3.45
CA PHE A 112 1.05 5.25 -4.63
C PHE A 112 -0.19 5.85 -5.30
N GLU A 113 -1.39 5.42 -4.91
CA GLU A 113 -2.66 5.92 -5.42
C GLU A 113 -3.27 6.98 -4.49
N VAL A 114 -2.78 7.06 -3.26
CA VAL A 114 -3.12 8.12 -2.30
C VAL A 114 -2.16 9.29 -2.50
N ASP A 115 -2.72 10.46 -2.80
CA ASP A 115 -1.94 11.70 -2.88
C ASP A 115 -1.25 11.99 -1.52
N SER A 116 0.08 12.13 -1.55
CA SER A 116 0.91 12.39 -0.37
C SER A 116 0.48 13.62 0.43
N LYS A 117 -0.23 14.58 -0.17
CA LYS A 117 -0.80 15.72 0.58
C LYS A 117 -1.74 15.27 1.70
N TRP A 118 -2.47 14.17 1.50
CA TRP A 118 -3.37 13.61 2.54
C TRP A 118 -2.58 13.00 3.67
N LEU A 119 -1.47 12.31 3.37
CA LEU A 119 -0.56 11.78 4.37
C LEU A 119 0.03 12.90 5.23
N ILE A 120 0.49 13.97 4.58
CA ILE A 120 1.03 15.17 5.24
C ILE A 120 -0.04 15.85 6.10
N ALA A 121 -1.25 16.07 5.56
CA ALA A 121 -2.34 16.73 6.27
C ALA A 121 -2.82 15.93 7.51
N CYS A 122 -2.85 14.60 7.41
CA CYS A 122 -3.16 13.70 8.51
C CYS A 122 -2.02 13.68 9.55
N ALA A 123 -0.76 13.61 9.11
CA ALA A 123 0.40 13.65 9.99
C ALA A 123 0.46 14.96 10.76
N ALA A 124 0.16 16.10 10.12
CA ALA A 124 0.17 17.42 10.76
C ALA A 124 -0.90 17.53 11.86
N ARG A 125 -2.09 16.97 11.61
CA ARG A 125 -3.17 16.91 12.61
C ARG A 125 -2.81 16.05 13.82
N ARG A 126 -2.08 14.94 13.63
CA ARG A 126 -1.60 14.11 14.73
C ARG A 126 -0.40 14.73 15.45
N GLN A 127 0.51 15.39 14.72
CA GLN A 127 1.74 15.98 15.24
C GLN A 127 1.47 17.00 16.36
N LYS A 128 0.29 17.64 16.38
CA LYS A 128 -0.12 18.56 17.45
C LYS A 128 -0.20 17.90 18.83
N TRP A 129 -0.39 16.59 18.88
CA TRP A 129 -0.48 15.80 20.11
C TRP A 129 0.78 14.96 20.39
N ILE A 130 1.76 14.95 19.48
CA ILE A 130 2.98 14.15 19.59
C ILE A 130 4.13 15.05 20.01
N ASP A 131 4.69 14.79 21.20
CA ASP A 131 5.78 15.58 21.78
C ASP A 131 7.13 15.31 21.09
N MET A 132 7.35 14.13 20.51
CA MET A 132 8.48 13.82 19.62
C MET A 132 8.08 13.92 18.13
N GLY A 133 8.63 13.06 17.26
CA GLY A 133 8.32 12.99 15.83
C GLY A 133 7.53 11.74 15.43
N GLN A 134 7.31 11.60 14.12
CA GLN A 134 6.69 10.43 13.51
C GLN A 134 7.45 10.03 12.25
N SER A 135 7.70 8.73 12.07
CA SER A 135 8.31 8.19 10.86
C SER A 135 7.28 8.18 9.72
N LEU A 136 7.22 9.29 8.98
CA LEU A 136 6.28 9.47 7.87
C LEU A 136 6.98 9.19 6.53
N ASN A 137 6.71 8.04 5.93
CA ASN A 137 7.10 7.81 4.54
C ASN A 137 6.22 8.65 3.59
N LEU A 138 6.81 9.08 2.48
CA LEU A 138 6.10 9.77 1.41
C LEU A 138 6.22 8.94 0.12
N TYR A 139 5.11 8.84 -0.60
CA TYR A 139 4.98 8.01 -1.79
C TYR A 139 4.77 8.91 -3.00
N PHE A 140 5.57 8.69 -4.03
CA PHE A 140 5.62 9.56 -5.18
C PHE A 140 5.63 8.74 -6.47
N ASP A 141 4.49 8.74 -7.17
CA ASP A 141 4.38 8.10 -8.48
C ASP A 141 4.73 9.10 -9.59
N LEU A 142 5.88 8.89 -10.24
CA LEU A 142 6.31 9.73 -11.36
C LEU A 142 5.34 9.69 -12.54
N ASN A 143 4.48 8.68 -12.64
CA ASN A 143 3.50 8.59 -13.74
C ASN A 143 2.32 9.54 -13.57
N GLN A 144 2.04 9.97 -12.34
CA GLN A 144 0.95 10.91 -12.04
C GLN A 144 1.40 12.38 -12.11
N VAL A 145 2.70 12.62 -12.25
CA VAL A 145 3.29 13.96 -12.35
C VAL A 145 3.28 14.42 -13.81
N PRO A 146 2.81 15.65 -14.11
CA PRO A 146 2.91 16.21 -15.46
C PRO A 146 4.35 16.19 -15.98
N GLU A 147 4.56 15.89 -17.26
CA GLU A 147 5.90 15.71 -17.85
C GLU A 147 6.87 16.86 -17.54
N GLY A 148 6.38 18.11 -17.59
CA GLY A 148 7.18 19.31 -17.30
C GLY A 148 7.57 19.51 -15.83
N GLN A 149 7.05 18.69 -14.90
CA GLN A 149 7.33 18.75 -13.46
C GLN A 149 8.11 17.54 -12.94
N LYS A 150 8.45 16.58 -13.81
CA LYS A 150 9.25 15.39 -13.46
C LYS A 150 10.72 15.69 -13.14
N ASN A 151 11.10 16.97 -13.13
CA ASN A 151 12.44 17.49 -12.86
C ASN A 151 12.63 18.02 -11.43
N GLY A 152 11.73 17.67 -10.49
CA GLY A 152 11.87 18.01 -9.07
C GLY A 152 10.90 19.04 -8.45
N PRO A 153 10.27 19.98 -9.18
CA PRO A 153 9.33 20.95 -8.61
C PRO A 153 8.19 20.29 -7.81
N ALA A 154 7.56 19.25 -8.36
CA ALA A 154 6.49 18.53 -7.66
C ALA A 154 6.96 17.91 -6.33
N LEU A 155 8.21 17.44 -6.28
CA LEU A 155 8.82 16.92 -5.06
C LEU A 155 9.13 18.05 -4.08
N SER A 156 9.65 19.17 -4.57
CA SER A 156 9.89 20.39 -3.79
C SER A 156 8.60 20.88 -3.14
N ASP A 157 7.52 21.02 -3.91
CA ASP A 157 6.21 21.49 -3.42
C ASP A 157 5.66 20.57 -2.33
N MET A 158 5.80 19.25 -2.47
CA MET A 158 5.41 18.28 -1.45
C MET A 158 6.19 18.48 -0.13
N TYR A 159 7.50 18.69 -0.19
CA TYR A 159 8.31 18.91 1.03
C TYR A 159 8.09 20.29 1.64
N PHE A 160 7.89 21.33 0.83
CA PHE A 160 7.51 22.66 1.33
C PHE A 160 6.13 22.60 2.01
N PHE A 161 5.17 21.89 1.43
CA PHE A 161 3.88 21.66 2.08
C PHE A 161 4.01 20.95 3.43
N ALA A 162 4.88 19.94 3.54
CA ALA A 162 5.17 19.27 4.82
C ALA A 162 5.75 20.24 5.87
N TRP A 163 6.68 21.12 5.45
CA TRP A 163 7.27 22.13 6.30
C TRP A 163 6.25 23.18 6.75
N GLU A 164 5.47 23.75 5.82
CA GLU A 164 4.42 24.74 6.10
C GLU A 164 3.31 24.18 7.00
N ALA A 165 3.01 22.88 6.87
CA ALA A 165 2.07 22.18 7.73
C ALA A 165 2.57 22.03 9.18
N GLY A 166 3.86 22.27 9.44
CA GLY A 166 4.49 22.20 10.76
C GLY A 166 4.93 20.80 11.18
N LEU A 167 5.22 19.92 10.21
CA LEU A 167 5.77 18.61 10.51
C LEU A 167 7.20 18.71 11.03
N LYS A 168 7.53 17.91 12.04
CA LYS A 168 8.90 17.81 12.58
C LYS A 168 9.81 16.95 11.72
N THR A 169 9.25 15.93 11.06
CA THR A 169 10.00 14.89 10.34
C THR A 169 9.27 14.41 9.10
N THR A 170 10.06 14.11 8.06
CA THR A 170 9.73 13.16 6.99
C THR A 170 10.71 11.99 7.08
N TYR A 171 10.43 10.86 6.43
CA TYR A 171 11.27 9.66 6.51
C TYR A 171 11.77 9.21 5.13
N TYR A 172 11.36 8.06 4.60
CA TYR A 172 11.74 7.68 3.23
C TYR A 172 10.84 8.34 2.19
N LEU A 173 11.47 8.73 1.08
CA LEU A 173 10.78 8.88 -0.21
C LEU A 173 10.74 7.52 -0.90
N ARG A 174 9.54 7.03 -1.21
CA ARG A 174 9.33 5.87 -2.06
C ARG A 174 8.85 6.38 -3.41
N SER A 175 9.63 6.15 -4.46
CA SER A 175 9.25 6.51 -5.83
C SER A 175 8.99 5.29 -6.70
N LEU A 176 7.98 5.36 -7.56
CA LEU A 176 7.82 4.43 -8.67
C LEU A 176 8.45 5.04 -9.92
N ALA A 177 9.35 4.27 -10.55
CA ALA A 177 9.87 4.62 -11.86
C ALA A 177 8.78 4.43 -12.93
N ALA A 178 8.89 5.18 -14.02
CA ALA A 178 7.96 5.11 -15.15
C ALA A 178 8.07 3.82 -15.99
N THR A 179 8.99 2.92 -15.65
CA THR A 179 9.21 1.63 -16.32
C THR A 179 9.08 0.52 -15.30
N GLN A 180 8.13 -0.38 -15.52
CA GLN A 180 7.99 -1.61 -14.73
C GLN A 180 8.58 -2.80 -15.49
N ILE A 181 9.13 -3.75 -14.74
CA ILE A 181 9.71 -4.98 -15.28
C ILE A 181 8.57 -5.95 -15.60
N GLU A 182 8.68 -6.66 -16.73
CA GLU A 182 7.73 -7.68 -17.16
C GLU A 182 7.58 -8.80 -16.12
N LYS A 183 6.33 -9.15 -15.80
CA LYS A 183 6.01 -10.17 -14.80
C LYS A 183 6.12 -11.55 -15.41
N SER A 184 6.94 -12.42 -14.82
CA SER A 184 7.15 -13.79 -15.28
C SER A 184 5.94 -14.72 -15.08
N THR A 185 4.96 -14.34 -14.27
CA THR A 185 3.82 -15.18 -13.87
C THR A 185 2.50 -14.84 -14.55
N VAL A 186 2.49 -13.85 -15.45
CA VAL A 186 1.27 -13.33 -16.08
C VAL A 186 1.29 -13.59 -17.58
N ASN A 187 0.30 -14.31 -18.09
CA ASN A 187 0.09 -14.46 -19.53
C ASN A 187 -0.51 -13.17 -20.10
N ILE A 188 0.35 -12.29 -20.62
CA ILE A 188 -0.01 -10.97 -21.16
C ILE A 188 -0.97 -11.09 -22.35
N ASN A 189 -0.86 -12.16 -23.14
CA ASN A 189 -1.69 -12.39 -24.32
C ASN A 189 -3.19 -12.52 -24.02
N ASN A 190 -3.55 -12.88 -22.78
CA ASN A 190 -4.95 -13.03 -22.36
C ASN A 190 -5.67 -11.70 -22.10
N TYR A 191 -4.93 -10.59 -21.96
CA TYR A 191 -5.49 -9.29 -21.57
C TYR A 191 -5.77 -8.35 -22.74
N GLY A 192 -5.47 -8.77 -23.98
CA GLY A 192 -5.77 -8.00 -25.19
C GLY A 192 -5.02 -6.67 -25.25
N GLY A 193 -3.95 -6.61 -26.04
CA GLY A 193 -3.20 -5.38 -26.27
C GLY A 193 -2.05 -5.15 -25.27
N ARG A 194 -1.25 -4.13 -25.59
CA ARG A 194 0.01 -3.82 -24.91
C ARG A 194 -0.27 -3.25 -23.51
N ALA A 195 0.29 -3.86 -22.48
CA ALA A 195 0.18 -3.34 -21.12
C ALA A 195 0.76 -1.91 -21.04
N LYS A 196 0.03 -0.97 -20.42
CA LYS A 196 0.32 0.48 -20.40
C LYS A 196 1.72 0.83 -19.86
N TRP A 197 2.31 -0.05 -19.05
CA TRP A 197 3.64 0.08 -18.46
C TRP A 197 4.79 -0.45 -19.36
N MET A 198 4.46 -1.05 -20.50
CA MET A 198 5.41 -1.75 -21.36
C MET A 198 5.88 -0.85 -22.52
N LYS A 199 7.09 -0.28 -22.41
CA LYS A 199 7.66 0.65 -23.41
C LYS A 199 8.38 -0.02 -24.59
N SER A 200 8.67 -1.32 -24.51
CA SER A 200 9.20 -2.17 -25.60
C SER A 200 8.22 -3.30 -25.93
N GLU A 201 8.26 -3.85 -27.16
CA GLU A 201 7.53 -5.09 -27.49
C GLU A 201 8.22 -6.28 -26.80
N SER A 202 7.45 -7.18 -26.20
CA SER A 202 7.99 -8.42 -25.63
C SER A 202 8.50 -9.30 -26.77
N ALA A 203 9.65 -9.95 -26.58
CA ALA A 203 10.12 -10.98 -27.50
C ALA A 203 9.11 -12.15 -27.65
N SER A 204 8.22 -12.30 -26.67
CA SER A 204 7.13 -13.28 -26.60
C SER A 204 5.85 -12.87 -27.34
N ALA A 205 5.76 -11.63 -27.84
CA ALA A 205 4.54 -11.08 -28.44
C ALA A 205 4.10 -11.82 -29.73
N ASN A 206 5.03 -12.50 -30.40
CA ASN A 206 4.80 -13.25 -31.64
C ASN A 206 4.71 -14.77 -31.44
N ILE A 207 4.66 -15.26 -30.19
CA ILE A 207 4.47 -16.69 -29.94
C ILE A 207 2.96 -16.95 -29.91
N GLU A 208 2.39 -17.28 -31.07
CA GLU A 208 1.08 -17.93 -31.13
C GLU A 208 1.18 -19.23 -30.34
N GLY A 209 0.43 -19.32 -29.25
CA GLY A 209 0.40 -20.51 -28.41
C GLY A 209 -0.06 -21.70 -29.24
N GLN A 210 0.86 -22.60 -29.58
CA GLN A 210 0.47 -23.95 -29.95
C GLN A 210 -0.32 -24.53 -28.77
N PRO A 211 -1.51 -25.12 -29.00
CA PRO A 211 -2.23 -25.80 -27.95
C PRO A 211 -1.36 -26.98 -27.54
N ASN A 212 -0.62 -26.85 -26.43
CA ASN A 212 0.06 -27.97 -25.82
C ASN A 212 -1.04 -28.93 -25.35
N GLY A 213 -1.30 -29.94 -26.18
CA GLY A 213 -2.01 -31.13 -25.81
C GLY A 213 -1.23 -31.82 -24.70
N ASN A 214 -1.61 -31.50 -23.47
CA ASN A 214 -1.44 -32.30 -22.26
C ASN A 214 -2.33 -31.65 -21.20
N ASP A 215 -3.63 -31.84 -21.37
CA ASP A 215 -4.61 -31.74 -20.28
C ASP A 215 -4.26 -32.82 -19.24
N HIS A 216 -3.32 -32.49 -18.35
CA HIS A 216 -3.34 -33.05 -17.02
C HIS A 216 -4.15 -32.11 -16.15
N ASP A 217 -5.41 -32.48 -16.03
CA ASP A 217 -6.42 -32.04 -15.09
C ASP A 217 -5.87 -32.09 -13.65
N GLN A 218 -5.12 -31.06 -13.25
CA GLN A 218 -4.75 -30.81 -11.86
C GLN A 218 -5.36 -29.49 -11.42
N LYS A 219 -6.56 -29.61 -10.86
CA LYS A 219 -7.11 -28.66 -9.88
C LYS A 219 -6.10 -28.47 -8.74
N SER A 220 -5.12 -27.58 -8.90
CA SER A 220 -4.37 -27.03 -7.79
C SER A 220 -4.74 -25.56 -7.69
N ALA A 221 -5.76 -25.30 -6.88
CA ALA A 221 -5.95 -23.97 -6.34
C ALA A 221 -4.65 -23.61 -5.61
N VAL A 222 -3.95 -22.59 -6.10
CA VAL A 222 -2.77 -22.04 -5.42
C VAL A 222 -3.20 -21.72 -3.98
N PRO A 223 -2.57 -22.32 -2.95
CA PRO A 223 -2.99 -22.11 -1.57
C PRO A 223 -2.88 -20.63 -1.25
N THR A 224 -4.02 -19.98 -1.03
CA THR A 224 -4.08 -18.60 -0.56
C THR A 224 -4.02 -18.67 0.95
N CYS A 225 -2.90 -18.24 1.53
CA CYS A 225 -2.71 -18.21 2.97
C CYS A 225 -3.20 -16.87 3.54
N SER A 226 -4.02 -16.92 4.59
CA SER A 226 -4.38 -15.73 5.38
C SER A 226 -3.30 -15.47 6.43
N ILE A 227 -3.03 -14.20 6.72
CA ILE A 227 -2.09 -13.80 7.77
C ILE A 227 -2.62 -14.08 9.18
N LEU A 228 -3.92 -14.36 9.30
CA LEU A 228 -4.59 -14.66 10.56
C LEU A 228 -4.60 -16.15 10.90
N ASP A 229 -4.11 -17.01 10.00
CA ASP A 229 -4.03 -18.44 10.23
C ASP A 229 -2.67 -18.81 10.88
N PRO A 230 -2.65 -19.18 12.17
CA PRO A 230 -1.42 -19.56 12.87
C PRO A 230 -0.83 -20.90 12.37
N GLU A 231 -1.59 -21.69 11.61
CA GLU A 231 -1.12 -22.95 11.00
C GLU A 231 -0.58 -22.74 9.57
N CYS A 232 -0.66 -21.53 9.02
CA CYS A 232 -0.15 -21.25 7.69
C CYS A 232 1.40 -21.31 7.65
N GLU A 233 1.92 -22.17 6.75
CA GLU A 233 3.36 -22.36 6.52
C GLU A 233 4.12 -21.08 6.08
N ALA A 234 3.42 -20.02 5.67
CA ALA A 234 4.06 -18.74 5.34
C ALA A 234 4.62 -18.00 6.57
N CYS A 235 4.24 -18.41 7.79
CA CYS A 235 4.69 -17.83 9.06
C CYS A 235 5.88 -18.56 9.70
N GLN A 236 6.31 -19.70 9.14
CA GLN A 236 7.54 -20.42 9.52
C GLN A 236 8.73 -20.00 8.62
#